data_AF-A0A6J2N3R8-F1
#
_entry.id   AF-A0A6J2N3R8-F1
#
_cell.length_a   1.000
_cell.length_b   1.000
_cell.length_c   1.000
_cell.angle_alpha   90.00
_cell.angle_beta   90.00
_cell.angle_gamma   90.00
#
_symmetry.space_group_name_H-M   'P 1'
#
loop_
_entity.id
_entity.type
_entity.pdbx_description
1 polymer ?
#
loop_
_entity_poly.entity_id
_entity_poly.type
_entity_poly.pdbx_seq_one_letter_code
_entity_poly.pdbx_strand_id
1 'polypeptide(L)'
;MAVALGLRGPMRRWLVALRSRGPGLVAMSADAHLLTAEERSQAILDLQAAGSKLQERDAIYKEFSFKNFNQAFGFMSRVALQAEKMNHHPEWFNAYNKVQITLTSHDCGQLTKRDVKLAKFIEKAATSV
;
A
#
# COMPACT_ATOMS: atom_id res chain seq x y z
N MET A 1 -22.48 74.11 29.46
CA MET A 1 -23.63 73.20 29.33
C MET A 1 -23.23 72.02 28.46
N ALA A 2 -23.91 70.88 28.66
CA ALA A 2 -23.82 69.60 27.95
C ALA A 2 -22.88 68.55 28.57
N VAL A 3 -23.50 67.80 29.49
CA VAL A 3 -23.12 66.49 30.03
C VAL A 3 -23.36 65.40 28.97
N ALA A 4 -22.47 64.41 28.88
CA ALA A 4 -22.82 63.12 28.28
C ALA A 4 -22.09 61.98 29.03
N LEU A 5 -22.82 61.32 29.93
CA LEU A 5 -22.53 59.98 30.42
C LEU A 5 -22.80 58.97 29.29
N GLY A 6 -21.94 57.96 29.15
CA GLY A 6 -22.18 56.80 28.28
C GLY A 6 -21.42 55.58 28.80
N LEU A 7 -22.16 54.50 29.02
CA LEU A 7 -21.90 53.40 29.95
C LEU A 7 -20.94 52.32 29.40
N ARG A 8 -20.17 51.73 30.31
CA ARG A 8 -19.34 50.53 30.12
C ARG A 8 -20.23 49.31 29.85
N GLY A 9 -20.04 48.65 28.70
CA GLY A 9 -20.62 47.33 28.40
C GLY A 9 -19.68 46.18 28.80
N PRO A 10 -20.19 45.01 29.22
CA PRO A 10 -19.34 43.93 29.73
C PRO A 10 -18.67 43.12 28.60
N MET A 11 -17.38 42.83 28.75
CA MET A 11 -16.63 41.88 27.92
C MET A 11 -17.24 40.48 28.04
N ARG A 12 -17.73 39.93 26.93
CA ARG A 12 -18.07 38.51 26.83
C ARG A 12 -16.79 37.70 26.66
N ARG A 13 -16.37 37.06 27.75
CA ARG A 13 -15.27 36.08 27.79
C ARG A 13 -15.76 34.78 27.15
N TRP A 14 -15.37 34.53 25.91
CA TRP A 14 -15.55 33.23 25.27
C TRP A 14 -14.53 32.24 25.83
N LEU A 15 -14.97 31.34 26.71
CA LEU A 15 -14.21 30.14 27.07
C LEU A 15 -14.46 29.10 25.97
N VAL A 16 -13.49 28.94 25.07
CA VAL A 16 -13.45 27.81 24.13
C VAL A 16 -13.09 26.57 24.95
N ALA A 17 -14.06 25.67 25.14
CA ALA A 17 -13.82 24.35 25.69
C ALA A 17 -13.01 23.54 24.66
N LEU A 18 -11.74 23.26 24.96
CA LEU A 18 -10.94 22.30 24.23
C LEU A 18 -11.54 20.91 24.50
N ARG A 19 -12.44 20.45 23.63
CA ARG A 19 -12.80 19.02 23.59
C ARG A 19 -11.60 18.27 23.04
N SER A 20 -10.99 17.44 23.88
CA SER A 20 -10.00 16.45 23.47
C SER A 20 -10.63 15.57 22.39
N ARG A 21 -10.11 15.68 21.16
CA ARG A 21 -10.35 14.68 20.13
C ARG A 21 -9.65 13.41 20.60
N GLY A 22 -10.43 12.40 20.99
CA GLY A 22 -9.92 11.03 21.11
C GLY A 22 -9.39 10.53 19.76
N PRO A 23 -8.64 9.42 19.74
CA PRO A 23 -8.08 8.89 18.51
C PRO A 23 -9.22 8.57 17.55
N GLY A 24 -9.28 9.32 16.45
CA GLY A 24 -10.32 9.21 15.45
C GLY A 24 -10.29 7.85 14.77
N LEU A 25 -11.46 7.44 14.30
CA LEU A 25 -11.82 6.25 13.53
C LEU A 25 -10.89 5.86 12.34
N VAL A 26 -9.85 6.63 12.06
CA VAL A 26 -8.97 6.52 10.89
C VAL A 26 -7.86 5.46 11.09
N ALA A 27 -7.44 5.19 12.34
CA ALA A 27 -6.36 4.23 12.61
C ALA A 27 -6.74 2.76 12.29
N MET A 28 -8.03 2.40 12.39
CA MET A 28 -8.47 1.01 12.27
C MET A 28 -8.38 0.44 10.85
N SER A 29 -8.35 1.27 9.80
CA SER A 29 -8.33 0.81 8.41
C SER A 29 -6.92 0.52 7.87
N ALA A 30 -5.89 1.19 8.42
CA ALA A 30 -4.51 1.01 7.97
C ALA A 30 -3.93 -0.33 8.48
N ASP A 31 -4.30 -0.73 9.70
CA ASP A 31 -3.81 -1.96 10.34
C ASP A 31 -4.31 -3.25 9.67
N ALA A 32 -5.48 -3.22 9.02
CA ALA A 32 -6.11 -4.42 8.45
C ALA A 32 -5.26 -5.12 7.37
N HIS A 33 -4.34 -4.39 6.73
CA HIS A 33 -3.47 -4.93 5.69
C HIS A 33 -2.05 -5.23 6.19
N LEU A 34 -1.67 -4.76 7.37
CA LEU A 34 -0.33 -5.00 7.90
C LEU A 34 -0.11 -6.49 8.20
N LEU A 35 1.14 -6.91 8.05
CA LEU A 35 1.61 -8.24 8.43
C LEU A 35 2.06 -8.18 9.89
N THR A 36 1.66 -9.16 10.71
CA THR A 36 2.33 -9.38 12.01
C THR A 36 3.77 -9.86 11.79
N ALA A 37 4.59 -9.87 12.84
CA ALA A 37 5.96 -10.35 12.74
C ALA A 37 6.04 -11.81 12.26
N GLU A 38 5.13 -12.65 12.74
CA GLU A 38 5.01 -14.07 12.36
C GLU A 38 4.52 -14.21 10.92
N GLU A 39 3.45 -13.50 10.55
CA GLU A 39 2.91 -13.50 9.17
C GLU A 39 3.97 -13.05 8.17
N ARG A 40 4.72 -12.00 8.52
CA ARG A 40 5.81 -11.47 7.70
C ARG A 40 6.95 -12.47 7.53
N SER A 41 7.40 -13.08 8.63
CA SER A 41 8.48 -14.06 8.59
C SER A 41 8.10 -15.24 7.70
N GLN A 42 6.90 -15.78 7.86
CA GLN A 42 6.40 -16.87 7.03
C GLN A 42 6.23 -16.45 5.56
N ALA A 43 5.66 -15.27 5.30
CA ALA A 43 5.45 -14.78 3.94
C ALA A 43 6.78 -14.59 3.20
N ILE A 44 7.81 -14.06 3.87
CA ILE A 44 9.15 -13.89 3.27
C ILE A 44 9.75 -15.25 2.90
N LEU A 45 9.66 -16.24 3.79
CA LEU A 45 10.16 -17.60 3.51
C LEU A 45 9.45 -18.22 2.30
N ASP A 46 8.12 -18.14 2.24
CA ASP A 46 7.33 -18.65 1.12
C ASP A 46 7.73 -17.97 -0.21
N LEU A 47 7.88 -16.65 -0.18
CA LEU A 47 8.22 -15.86 -1.37
C LEU A 47 9.66 -16.11 -1.84
N GLN A 48 10.59 -16.30 -0.90
CA GLN A 48 11.98 -16.69 -1.20
C GLN A 48 12.06 -18.10 -1.78
N ALA A 49 11.29 -19.05 -1.24
CA ALA A 49 11.18 -20.40 -1.80
C ALA A 49 10.62 -20.38 -3.23
N ALA A 50 9.74 -19.42 -3.56
CA ALA A 50 9.28 -19.16 -4.92
C ALA A 50 10.29 -18.38 -5.78
N GLY A 51 11.47 -18.02 -5.27
CA GLY A 51 12.54 -17.33 -6.02
C GLY A 51 12.49 -15.80 -5.98
N SER A 52 11.65 -15.20 -5.11
CA SER A 52 11.67 -13.76 -4.87
C SER A 52 12.84 -13.35 -3.98
N LYS A 53 13.31 -12.11 -4.12
CA LYS A 53 14.38 -11.52 -3.33
C LYS A 53 13.86 -10.33 -2.54
N LEU A 54 14.22 -10.21 -1.27
CA LEU A 54 13.97 -9.01 -0.48
C LEU A 54 14.91 -7.89 -0.94
N GLN A 55 14.41 -6.66 -1.00
CA GLN A 55 15.18 -5.47 -1.37
C GLN A 55 15.69 -4.72 -0.11
N GLU A 56 16.55 -3.71 -0.32
CA GLU A 56 16.99 -2.82 0.77
C GLU A 56 15.83 -2.00 1.34
N ARG A 57 14.96 -1.47 0.46
CA ARG A 57 13.65 -0.96 0.87
C ARG A 57 12.72 -2.14 1.17
N ASP A 58 11.67 -1.90 1.97
CA ASP A 58 10.73 -2.97 2.32
C ASP A 58 9.80 -3.35 1.15
N ALA A 59 10.35 -4.17 0.27
CA ALA A 59 9.76 -4.61 -0.98
C ALA A 59 10.32 -5.99 -1.37
N ILE A 60 9.55 -6.73 -2.17
CA ILE A 60 10.01 -7.97 -2.80
C ILE A 60 10.21 -7.77 -4.29
N TYR A 61 11.23 -8.42 -4.84
CA TYR A 61 11.60 -8.38 -6.25
C TYR A 61 11.63 -9.78 -6.86
N LYS A 62 11.16 -9.94 -8.10
CA LYS A 62 11.40 -11.14 -8.90
C LYS A 62 11.46 -10.82 -10.39
N GLU A 63 12.35 -11.49 -11.11
CA GLU A 63 12.41 -11.48 -12.58
C GLU A 63 11.75 -12.75 -13.14
N PHE A 64 10.87 -12.57 -14.11
CA PHE A 64 10.24 -13.64 -14.88
C PHE A 64 10.80 -13.62 -16.31
N SER A 65 11.07 -14.80 -16.86
CA SER A 65 11.53 -14.98 -18.24
C SER A 65 10.57 -15.90 -19.00
N PHE A 66 10.12 -15.44 -20.16
CA PHE A 66 9.16 -16.14 -21.03
C PHE A 66 9.81 -16.53 -22.36
N LYS A 67 9.11 -17.24 -23.24
CA LYS A 67 9.64 -17.61 -24.56
C LYS A 67 9.79 -16.40 -25.49
N ASN A 68 8.86 -15.45 -25.42
CA ASN A 68 8.80 -14.29 -26.29
C ASN A 68 7.95 -13.16 -25.65
N PHE A 69 7.88 -12.03 -26.33
CA PHE A 69 7.12 -10.86 -25.87
C PHE A 69 5.60 -11.13 -25.77
N ASN A 70 5.02 -11.93 -26.66
CA ASN A 70 3.59 -12.19 -26.63
C ASN A 70 3.19 -12.91 -25.32
N GLN A 71 3.93 -13.94 -24.92
CA GLN A 71 3.72 -14.60 -23.63
C GLN A 71 3.93 -13.65 -22.45
N ALA A 72 5.01 -12.85 -22.47
CA ALA A 72 5.29 -11.89 -21.42
C ALA A 72 4.15 -10.87 -21.24
N PHE A 73 3.65 -10.31 -22.35
CA PHE A 73 2.58 -9.33 -22.31
C PHE A 73 1.21 -9.94 -21.96
N GLY A 74 0.95 -11.19 -22.37
CA GLY A 74 -0.23 -11.96 -21.93
C GLY A 74 -0.22 -12.19 -20.42
N PHE A 75 0.93 -12.56 -19.86
CA PHE A 75 1.14 -12.63 -18.41
C PHE A 75 0.90 -11.27 -17.73
N MET A 76 1.52 -10.20 -18.24
CA MET A 76 1.36 -8.85 -17.71
C MET A 76 -0.11 -8.41 -17.71
N SER A 77 -0.85 -8.70 -18.78
CA SER A 77 -2.28 -8.37 -18.89
C SER A 77 -3.12 -9.04 -17.80
N ARG A 78 -2.84 -10.31 -17.49
CA ARG A 78 -3.52 -11.02 -16.38
C ARG A 78 -3.20 -10.39 -15.02
N VAL A 79 -1.94 -10.00 -14.80
CA VAL A 79 -1.51 -9.31 -13.57
C VAL A 79 -2.19 -7.94 -13.45
N ALA A 80 -2.28 -7.17 -14.54
CA ALA A 80 -2.95 -5.87 -14.57
C ALA A 80 -4.43 -5.96 -14.17
N LEU A 81 -5.17 -6.94 -14.71
CA LEU A 81 -6.58 -7.17 -14.33
C LEU A 81 -6.74 -7.50 -12.84
N GLN A 82 -5.82 -8.30 -12.28
CA GLN A 82 -5.86 -8.61 -10.86
C GLN A 82 -5.46 -7.42 -9.99
N ALA A 83 -4.47 -6.63 -10.42
CA ALA A 83 -4.05 -5.41 -9.75
C ALA A 83 -5.20 -4.41 -9.62
N GLU A 84 -5.95 -4.18 -10.71
CA GLU A 84 -7.15 -3.33 -10.71
C GLU A 84 -8.22 -3.86 -9.75
N LYS A 85 -8.51 -5.17 -9.81
CA LYS A 85 -9.48 -5.79 -8.89
C LYS A 85 -9.07 -5.65 -7.41
N MET A 86 -7.78 -5.62 -7.13
CA MET A 86 -7.24 -5.48 -5.77
C MET A 86 -7.02 -4.02 -5.36
N ASN A 87 -7.11 -3.08 -6.29
CA ASN A 87 -6.59 -1.71 -6.14
C ASN A 87 -5.17 -1.70 -5.53
N HIS A 88 -4.29 -2.55 -6.09
CA HIS A 88 -2.91 -2.71 -5.64
C HIS A 88 -2.02 -3.03 -6.83
N HIS A 89 -1.11 -2.12 -7.17
CA HIS A 89 -0.39 -2.17 -8.44
C HIS A 89 1.09 -2.54 -8.24
N PRO A 90 1.67 -3.36 -9.14
CA PRO A 90 3.10 -3.61 -9.12
C PRO A 90 3.88 -2.42 -9.67
N GLU A 91 5.13 -2.30 -9.23
CA GLU A 91 6.16 -1.62 -10.01
C GLU A 91 6.82 -2.64 -10.93
N TRP A 92 6.95 -2.34 -12.23
CA TRP A 92 7.58 -3.29 -13.13
C TRP A 92 8.36 -2.65 -14.28
N PHE A 93 9.28 -3.44 -14.84
CA PHE A 93 10.00 -3.16 -16.06
C PHE A 93 9.91 -4.36 -16.99
N ASN A 94 9.66 -4.13 -18.27
CA ASN A 94 9.62 -5.19 -19.28
C ASN A 94 10.58 -4.87 -20.43
N ALA A 95 11.38 -5.87 -20.81
CA ALA A 95 12.19 -5.86 -22.02
C ALA A 95 12.02 -7.19 -22.74
N TYR A 96 11.29 -7.17 -23.87
CA TYR A 96 10.95 -8.36 -24.65
C TYR A 96 10.33 -9.47 -23.79
N ASN A 97 11.03 -10.58 -23.60
CA ASN A 97 10.55 -11.75 -22.87
C ASN A 97 10.83 -11.72 -21.36
N LYS A 98 11.42 -10.63 -20.84
CA LYS A 98 11.74 -10.48 -19.42
C LYS A 98 10.83 -9.47 -18.75
N VAL A 99 10.27 -9.83 -17.59
CA VAL A 99 9.45 -8.94 -16.76
C VAL A 99 10.02 -8.92 -15.35
N GLN A 100 10.50 -7.77 -14.92
CA GLN A 100 11.00 -7.53 -13.57
C GLN A 100 9.88 -6.88 -12.76
N ILE A 101 9.52 -7.47 -11.63
CA ILE A 101 8.42 -7.00 -10.78
C ILE A 101 8.95 -6.72 -9.39
N THR A 102 8.57 -5.56 -8.85
CA THR A 102 8.77 -5.19 -7.46
C THR A 102 7.41 -4.90 -6.82
N LEU A 103 7.16 -5.45 -5.63
CA LEU A 103 5.94 -5.21 -4.86
C LEU A 103 6.26 -4.58 -3.50
N THR A 104 5.55 -3.51 -3.19
CA THR A 104 5.50 -2.84 -1.89
C THR A 104 4.19 -2.06 -1.79
N SER A 105 3.75 -1.73 -0.58
CA SER A 105 2.60 -0.88 -0.38
C SER A 105 3.03 0.56 -0.12
N HIS A 106 2.89 1.43 -1.13
CA HIS A 106 3.34 2.82 -1.09
C HIS A 106 2.66 3.69 -0.03
N ASP A 107 1.41 3.36 0.31
CA ASP A 107 0.61 4.09 1.30
C ASP A 107 1.13 3.92 2.74
N CYS A 108 1.81 2.81 3.03
CA CYS A 108 2.45 2.57 4.33
C CYS A 108 3.98 2.38 4.26
N GLY A 109 4.57 2.42 3.07
CA GLY A 109 6.03 2.30 2.85
C GLY A 109 6.62 0.93 3.23
N GLN A 110 5.80 -0.11 3.31
CA GLN A 110 6.21 -1.43 3.78
C GLN A 110 5.41 -2.56 3.12
N LEU A 111 5.89 -3.80 3.25
CA LEU A 111 5.19 -4.99 2.77
C LEU A 111 3.91 -5.25 3.57
N THR A 112 2.84 -5.54 2.84
CA THR A 112 1.52 -5.84 3.41
C THR A 112 0.96 -7.16 2.88
N LYS A 113 -0.19 -7.56 3.42
CA LYS A 113 -0.99 -8.68 2.93
C LYS A 113 -1.37 -8.53 1.45
N ARG A 114 -1.50 -7.30 0.93
CA ARG A 114 -1.80 -7.05 -0.49
C ARG A 114 -0.64 -7.46 -1.38
N ASP A 115 0.59 -7.13 -1.00
CA ASP A 115 1.81 -7.52 -1.71
C ASP A 115 1.93 -9.04 -1.79
N VAL A 116 1.77 -9.72 -0.66
CA VAL A 116 1.81 -11.20 -0.59
C VAL A 116 0.72 -11.83 -1.46
N LYS A 117 -0.50 -11.29 -1.41
CA LYS A 117 -1.63 -11.82 -2.20
C LYS A 117 -1.40 -11.62 -3.71
N LEU A 118 -0.90 -10.46 -4.13
CA LEU A 118 -0.61 -10.19 -5.53
C LEU A 118 0.57 -11.04 -6.02
N ALA A 119 1.63 -11.20 -5.21
CA ALA A 119 2.75 -12.09 -5.52
C ALA A 119 2.29 -13.54 -5.76
N LYS A 120 1.43 -14.08 -4.89
CA LYS A 120 0.86 -15.43 -5.05
C LYS A 120 0.02 -15.55 -6.33
N PHE A 121 -0.70 -14.50 -6.73
CA PHE A 121 -1.40 -14.49 -8.01
C PHE A 121 -0.42 -14.45 -9.19
N ILE A 122 0.61 -13.62 -9.12
CA ILE A 122 1.64 -13.49 -10.16
C ILE A 122 2.31 -14.86 -10.42
N GLU A 123 2.66 -15.62 -9.38
CA GLU A 123 3.19 -16.99 -9.56
C GLU A 123 2.23 -17.89 -10.34
N LYS A 124 0.94 -17.86 -10.00
CA LYS A 124 -0.10 -18.63 -10.72
C LYS A 124 -0.26 -18.16 -12.17
N ALA A 125 -0.16 -16.86 -12.42
CA ALA A 125 -0.25 -16.32 -13.77
C ALA A 125 0.96 -16.73 -14.61
N ALA A 126 2.16 -16.76 -14.02
CA ALA A 126 3.40 -17.14 -14.70
C ALA A 126 3.45 -18.62 -15.09
N THR A 127 2.84 -19.51 -14.31
CA THR A 127 2.81 -20.96 -14.63
C THR A 127 1.80 -21.36 -15.69
N SER A 128 0.94 -20.44 -16.15
CA SER A 128 -0.12 -20.74 -17.12
C SER A 128 -0.01 -19.93 -18.42
N VAL A 129 1.22 -19.66 -18.86
CA VAL A 129 1.59 -19.03 -20.15
C VAL A 129 2.69 -19.80 -20.86
#